data_AF-A0A182YIB4-F1
#
_entry.id   AF-A0A182YIB4-F1
#
_cell.length_a   1.000
_cell.length_b   1.000
_cell.length_c   1.000
_cell.angle_alpha   90.00
_cell.angle_beta   90.00
_cell.angle_gamma   90.00
#
_symmetry.space_group_name_H-M   'P 1'
#
loop_
_entity.id
_entity.type
_entity.pdbx_description
1 polymer ?
#
loop_
_entity_poly.entity_id
_entity_poly.type
_entity_poly.pdbx_seq_one_letter_code
_entity_poly.pdbx_strand_id
1 'polypeptide(L)'
;METLSWVMVLGVGLCSCIVQECEEYRKMVTTRKTLTPLGLETKPIELDVFSCPNVADGAEATYGQFPHHALLGFPKEDNPDKLEFSCGGTLISDQHVLAAAQCFAYGDPTVVRLGEYNTEVETPDEYESDIDS
;
A
#
# COMPACT_ATOMS: atom_id res chain seq x y z
N MET A 1 26.73 7.26 -33.78
CA MET A 1 25.49 6.58 -33.35
C MET A 1 25.60 6.51 -31.85
N GLU A 2 25.29 7.63 -31.22
CA GLU A 2 25.54 7.91 -29.81
C GLU A 2 24.19 8.21 -29.16
N THR A 3 24.16 8.12 -27.82
CA THR A 3 23.10 8.57 -26.90
C THR A 3 21.80 7.75 -26.80
N LEU A 4 21.86 6.58 -26.16
CA LEU A 4 20.78 6.11 -25.26
C LEU A 4 21.35 5.44 -23.98
N SER A 5 22.55 5.86 -23.56
CA SER A 5 23.21 5.39 -22.32
C SER A 5 22.90 6.27 -21.09
N TRP A 6 21.76 6.98 -21.09
CA TRP A 6 21.50 8.08 -20.12
C TRP A 6 20.05 8.15 -19.57
N VAL A 7 19.33 7.03 -19.42
CA VAL A 7 18.07 7.05 -18.64
C VAL A 7 17.97 5.87 -17.68
N MET A 8 18.99 5.68 -16.85
CA MET A 8 18.81 5.03 -15.54
C MET A 8 19.95 5.36 -14.57
N VAL A 9 20.37 6.64 -14.54
CA VAL A 9 21.01 7.18 -13.33
C VAL A 9 19.90 7.76 -12.47
N LEU A 10 19.08 6.89 -11.87
CA LEU A 10 18.29 7.29 -10.71
C LEU A 10 19.26 7.36 -9.54
N GLY A 11 19.72 8.58 -9.29
CA GLY A 11 20.49 8.94 -8.12
C GLY A 11 19.81 8.46 -6.84
N VAL A 12 20.66 8.14 -5.89
CA VAL A 12 20.42 7.62 -4.54
C VAL A 12 19.71 8.67 -3.66
N GLY A 13 18.54 9.17 -4.09
CA GLY A 13 17.79 10.24 -3.44
C GLY A 13 16.33 9.90 -3.08
N LEU A 14 15.72 8.92 -3.74
CA LEU A 14 14.33 8.49 -3.47
C LEU A 14 14.22 7.47 -2.32
N CYS A 15 15.34 6.96 -1.81
CA CYS A 15 15.32 5.90 -0.79
C CYS A 15 14.85 6.38 0.59
N SER A 16 15.11 7.65 0.96
CA SER A 16 14.81 8.12 2.32
C SER A 16 13.30 8.27 2.59
N CYS A 17 12.52 8.78 1.63
CA CYS A 17 11.09 9.02 1.84
C CYS A 17 10.29 7.71 1.90
N ILE A 18 10.65 6.73 1.07
CA ILE A 18 10.00 5.41 1.07
C ILE A 18 10.23 4.69 2.40
N VAL A 19 11.46 4.77 2.94
CA VAL A 19 11.76 4.20 4.26
C VAL A 19 10.98 4.93 5.35
N GLN A 20 10.86 6.26 5.28
CA GLN A 20 10.09 7.03 6.25
C GLN A 20 8.63 6.60 6.29
N GLU A 21 7.92 6.55 5.15
CA GLU A 21 6.51 6.14 5.17
C GLU A 21 6.31 4.69 5.59
N CYS A 22 7.24 3.81 5.23
CA CYS A 22 7.23 2.45 5.74
C CYS A 22 7.32 2.41 7.28
N GLU A 23 8.18 3.24 7.90
CA GLU A 23 8.25 3.34 9.35
C GLU A 23 6.98 3.92 9.97
N GLU A 24 6.32 4.86 9.31
CA GLU A 24 5.04 5.43 9.74
C GLU A 24 3.92 4.39 9.71
N TYR A 25 3.74 3.69 8.59
CA TYR A 25 2.76 2.60 8.49
C TYR A 25 3.07 1.45 9.46
N ARG A 26 4.35 1.14 9.68
CA ARG A 26 4.75 0.11 10.66
C ARG A 26 4.25 0.43 12.06
N LYS A 27 4.24 1.71 12.46
CA LYS A 27 3.73 2.12 13.78
C LYS A 27 2.22 1.89 13.89
N MET A 28 1.45 2.03 12.80
CA MET A 28 -0.01 1.83 12.82
C MET A 28 -0.40 0.38 13.06
N VAL A 29 0.36 -0.57 12.51
CA VAL A 29 0.10 -2.02 12.66
C VAL A 29 0.78 -2.63 13.90
N THR A 30 1.54 -1.82 14.65
CA THR A 30 2.21 -2.24 15.88
C THR A 30 1.25 -2.13 17.05
N THR A 31 1.04 -3.24 17.76
CA THR A 31 0.24 -3.25 18.99
C THR A 31 1.16 -3.26 20.20
N ARG A 32 0.98 -2.30 21.10
CA ARG A 32 1.67 -2.29 22.39
C ARG A 32 1.05 -3.33 23.33
N LYS A 33 1.86 -4.29 23.77
CA LYS A 33 1.50 -5.30 24.77
C LYS A 33 2.25 -5.02 26.05
N THR A 34 1.53 -5.07 27.16
CA THR A 34 2.12 -4.87 28.49
C THR A 34 2.35 -6.23 29.13
N LEU A 35 3.60 -6.55 29.43
CA LEU A 35 3.95 -7.71 30.25
C LEU A 35 4.18 -7.26 31.67
N THR A 36 3.42 -7.82 32.60
CA THR A 36 3.63 -7.63 34.03
C THR A 36 4.40 -8.84 34.56
N PRO A 37 5.67 -8.70 34.96
CA PRO A 37 6.39 -9.82 35.53
C PRO A 37 5.73 -10.29 36.83
N LEU A 38 5.88 -11.59 37.13
CA LEU A 38 5.40 -12.20 38.36
C LEU A 38 6.40 -11.93 39.49
N GLY A 39 6.28 -10.77 40.13
CA GLY A 39 7.09 -10.35 41.27
C GLY A 39 6.28 -9.47 42.23
N LEU A 40 6.76 -9.30 43.47
CA LEU A 40 6.05 -8.55 44.51
C LEU A 40 6.03 -7.02 44.27
N GLU A 41 7.01 -6.49 43.53
CA GLU A 41 7.03 -5.13 42.99
C GLU A 41 7.49 -5.20 41.53
N THR A 42 6.58 -4.99 40.58
CA THR A 42 6.93 -5.08 39.17
C THR A 42 6.58 -3.82 38.40
N LYS A 43 7.54 -3.39 37.58
CA LYS A 43 7.31 -2.38 36.55
C LYS A 43 6.80 -3.10 35.31
N PRO A 44 5.68 -2.64 34.71
CA PRO A 44 5.20 -3.19 33.45
C PRO A 44 6.24 -2.96 32.35
N ILE A 45 6.50 -3.99 31.54
CA ILE A 45 7.33 -3.89 30.34
C ILE A 45 6.37 -3.68 29.17
N GLU A 46 6.55 -2.60 28.42
CA GLU A 46 5.82 -2.34 27.18
C GLU A 46 6.60 -2.92 26.02
N LEU A 47 5.98 -3.82 25.26
CA LEU A 47 6.53 -4.44 24.08
C LEU A 47 5.68 -4.07 22.87
N ASP A 48 6.35 -3.61 21.83
CA ASP A 48 5.74 -3.34 20.55
C ASP A 48 5.73 -4.64 19.74
N VAL A 49 4.55 -5.23 19.58
CA VAL A 49 4.37 -6.50 18.89
C VAL A 49 3.72 -6.24 17.55
N PHE A 50 4.40 -6.68 16.49
CA PHE A 50 3.87 -6.70 15.14
C PHE A 50 2.99 -7.94 14.97
N SER A 51 1.68 -7.74 14.85
CA SER A 51 0.71 -8.84 14.74
C SER A 51 0.45 -9.18 13.28
N CYS A 52 1.31 -9.99 12.69
CA CYS A 52 0.98 -10.68 11.44
C CYS A 52 0.51 -12.10 11.73
N PRO A 53 -0.75 -12.45 11.42
CA PRO A 53 -1.19 -13.83 11.52
C PRO A 53 -0.37 -14.69 10.55
N ASN A 54 0.07 -15.87 10.99
CA ASN A 54 0.68 -16.84 10.09
C ASN A 54 -0.43 -17.44 9.23
N VAL A 55 -0.48 -17.01 7.98
CA VAL A 55 -1.47 -17.44 6.99
C VAL A 55 -0.80 -18.35 5.98
N ALA A 56 -1.19 -19.62 5.93
CA ALA A 56 -0.57 -20.62 5.06
C ALA A 56 -1.24 -20.74 3.68
N ASP A 57 -2.51 -20.36 3.56
CA ASP A 57 -3.34 -20.61 2.37
C ASP A 57 -4.15 -19.37 1.92
N GLY A 58 -3.66 -18.17 2.29
CA GLY A 58 -4.44 -16.95 2.21
C GLY A 58 -5.50 -16.86 3.31
N ALA A 59 -5.82 -15.63 3.69
CA ALA A 59 -6.87 -15.31 4.64
C ALA A 59 -7.42 -13.94 4.24
N GLU A 60 -8.72 -13.77 4.36
CA GLU A 60 -9.35 -12.47 4.18
C GLU A 60 -8.75 -11.48 5.18
N ALA A 61 -8.30 -10.32 4.67
CA ALA A 61 -7.82 -9.26 5.52
C ALA A 61 -8.96 -8.75 6.40
N THR A 62 -8.67 -8.21 7.58
CA THR A 62 -9.68 -7.45 8.33
C THR A 62 -9.81 -6.05 7.73
N TYR A 63 -11.00 -5.44 7.82
CA TYR A 63 -11.20 -4.05 7.40
C TYR A 63 -10.14 -3.11 8.02
N GLY A 64 -9.48 -2.32 7.19
CA GLY A 64 -8.42 -1.38 7.61
C GLY A 64 -7.10 -2.03 8.04
N GLN A 65 -6.88 -3.32 7.82
CA GLN A 65 -5.62 -3.99 8.20
C GLN A 65 -4.41 -3.47 7.39
N PHE A 66 -4.64 -3.12 6.13
CA PHE A 66 -3.62 -2.63 5.20
C PHE A 66 -4.06 -1.28 4.61
N PRO A 67 -4.00 -0.18 5.39
CA PRO A 67 -4.56 1.11 4.98
C PRO A 67 -3.80 1.75 3.81
N HIS A 68 -2.56 1.33 3.55
CA HIS A 68 -1.73 1.80 2.45
C HIS A 68 -1.98 1.05 1.13
N HIS A 69 -2.86 0.04 1.11
CA HIS A 69 -3.18 -0.69 -0.11
C HIS A 69 -3.95 0.21 -1.08
N ALA A 70 -3.51 0.22 -2.34
CA ALA A 70 -4.12 0.96 -3.43
C ALA A 70 -4.49 0.02 -4.58
N LEU A 71 -5.60 0.28 -5.26
CA LEU A 71 -5.98 -0.41 -6.49
C LEU A 71 -5.80 0.52 -7.69
N LEU A 72 -5.28 -0.03 -8.79
CA LEU A 72 -5.07 0.69 -10.04
C LEU A 72 -6.17 0.33 -11.03
N GLY A 73 -6.94 1.32 -11.44
CA GLY A 73 -8.05 1.19 -12.38
C GLY A 73 -7.62 1.52 -13.81
N PHE A 74 -7.88 0.60 -14.73
CA PHE A 74 -7.61 0.73 -16.15
C PHE A 74 -8.91 0.85 -16.94
N PRO A 75 -9.01 1.73 -17.94
CA PRO A 75 -10.19 1.79 -18.80
C PRO A 75 -10.30 0.53 -19.65
N LYS A 76 -11.49 -0.07 -19.71
CA LYS A 76 -11.72 -1.25 -20.56
C LYS A 76 -11.73 -0.87 -22.04
N GLU A 77 -11.12 -1.72 -22.88
CA GLU A 77 -11.12 -1.53 -24.34
C GLU A 77 -12.55 -1.47 -24.92
N ASP A 78 -13.45 -2.30 -24.40
CA ASP A 78 -14.83 -2.39 -24.87
C ASP A 78 -15.72 -1.22 -24.42
N ASN A 79 -15.40 -0.62 -23.28
CA ASN A 79 -16.15 0.51 -22.73
C ASN A 79 -15.24 1.35 -21.83
N PRO A 80 -14.75 2.50 -22.30
CA PRO A 80 -13.84 3.36 -21.54
C PRO A 80 -14.49 3.96 -20.28
N ASP A 81 -15.83 3.95 -20.17
CA ASP A 81 -16.54 4.39 -18.96
C ASP A 81 -16.50 3.34 -17.84
N LYS A 82 -15.99 2.13 -18.11
CA LYS A 82 -15.83 1.06 -17.13
C LYS A 82 -14.36 0.85 -16.80
N LEU A 83 -14.05 0.90 -15.51
CA LEU A 83 -12.73 0.62 -14.99
C LEU A 83 -12.58 -0.87 -14.65
N GLU A 84 -11.37 -1.38 -14.88
CA GLU A 84 -10.92 -2.70 -14.44
C GLU A 84 -9.77 -2.55 -13.47
N PHE A 85 -9.88 -3.13 -12.28
CA PHE A 85 -8.84 -3.12 -11.27
C PHE A 85 -7.99 -4.39 -11.35
N SER A 86 -7.03 -4.40 -12.26
CA SER A 86 -6.20 -5.59 -12.54
C SER A 86 -4.85 -5.58 -11.81
N CYS A 87 -4.48 -4.45 -11.19
CA CYS A 87 -3.25 -4.32 -10.41
C CYS A 87 -3.49 -3.63 -9.06
N GLY A 88 -2.64 -4.00 -8.09
CA GLY A 88 -2.52 -3.31 -6.82
C GLY A 88 -1.26 -2.45 -6.74
N GLY A 89 -1.20 -1.61 -5.72
CA GLY A 89 -0.07 -0.77 -5.36
C GLY A 89 -0.08 -0.40 -3.88
N THR A 90 0.91 0.39 -3.49
CA THR A 90 1.09 0.86 -2.12
C THR A 90 1.23 2.38 -2.10
N LEU A 91 0.41 3.08 -1.34
CA LEU A 91 0.52 4.52 -1.13
C LEU A 91 1.79 4.82 -0.33
N ILE A 92 2.75 5.51 -0.95
CA ILE A 92 4.06 5.85 -0.35
C ILE A 92 4.22 7.35 -0.06
N SER A 93 3.18 8.14 -0.33
CA SER A 93 3.00 9.54 0.09
C SER A 93 1.58 9.97 -0.32
N ASP A 94 1.15 11.16 0.10
CA ASP A 94 -0.16 11.75 -0.24
C ASP A 94 -0.46 11.86 -1.74
N GLN A 95 0.55 11.71 -2.60
CA GLN A 95 0.46 11.92 -4.05
C GLN A 95 1.13 10.80 -4.88
N HIS A 96 1.68 9.75 -4.25
CA HIS A 96 2.43 8.73 -4.97
C HIS A 96 2.07 7.32 -4.53
N VAL A 97 1.81 6.47 -5.51
CA VAL A 97 1.58 5.03 -5.33
C VAL A 97 2.72 4.26 -5.97
N LEU A 98 3.33 3.36 -5.21
CA LEU A 98 4.31 2.40 -5.69
C LEU A 98 3.59 1.18 -6.26
N ALA A 99 3.90 0.82 -7.51
CA ALA A 99 3.34 -0.34 -8.18
C ALA A 99 4.39 -1.10 -8.99
N ALA A 100 4.06 -2.33 -9.40
CA ALA A 100 4.96 -3.12 -10.23
C ALA A 100 5.02 -2.56 -11.65
N ALA A 101 6.22 -2.48 -12.23
CA ALA A 101 6.41 -1.95 -13.60
C ALA A 101 5.60 -2.71 -14.66
N GLN A 102 5.34 -4.01 -14.45
CA GLN A 102 4.54 -4.83 -15.36
C GLN A 102 3.08 -4.38 -15.48
N CYS A 103 2.56 -3.64 -14.49
CA CYS A 103 1.20 -3.11 -14.52
C CYS A 103 1.00 -2.06 -15.63
N PHE A 104 2.09 -1.45 -16.10
CA PHE A 104 2.09 -0.41 -17.13
C PHE A 104 2.48 -0.95 -18.52
N ALA A 105 2.62 -2.26 -18.67
CA ALA A 105 3.11 -2.85 -19.92
C ALA A 105 2.08 -2.82 -21.07
N TYR A 106 0.78 -2.80 -20.73
CA TYR A 106 -0.32 -2.93 -21.69
C TYR A 106 -1.29 -1.73 -21.67
N GLY A 107 -1.00 -0.71 -20.87
CA GLY A 107 -1.83 0.47 -20.71
C GLY A 107 -1.48 1.19 -19.41
N ASP A 108 -1.87 2.46 -19.33
CA ASP A 108 -1.69 3.27 -18.13
C ASP A 108 -2.99 3.29 -17.32
N PRO A 109 -2.91 3.16 -15.98
CA PRO A 109 -4.08 3.33 -15.14
C PRO A 109 -4.53 4.79 -15.16
N THR A 110 -5.84 5.01 -15.17
CA THR A 110 -6.43 6.36 -15.17
C THR A 110 -6.92 6.77 -13.78
N VAL A 111 -7.17 5.81 -12.90
CA VAL A 111 -7.72 6.03 -11.56
C VAL A 111 -6.95 5.20 -10.53
N VAL A 112 -6.75 5.76 -9.35
CA VAL A 112 -6.34 5.04 -8.15
C VAL A 112 -7.51 5.01 -7.17
N ARG A 113 -7.84 3.83 -6.64
CA ARG A 113 -8.80 3.66 -5.54
C ARG A 113 -8.05 3.31 -4.24
N LEU A 114 -8.32 4.07 -3.19
CA LEU A 114 -7.78 3.92 -1.84
C LEU A 114 -8.92 3.57 -0.87
N GLY A 115 -8.58 2.92 0.26
CA GLY A 115 -9.56 2.60 1.30
C GLY A 115 -10.52 1.45 0.96
N GLU A 116 -10.32 0.80 -0.20
CA GLU A 116 -11.13 -0.32 -0.64
C GLU A 116 -10.90 -1.58 0.20
N TYR A 117 -12.00 -2.27 0.53
CA TYR A 117 -12.00 -3.54 1.24
C TYR A 117 -12.76 -4.64 0.49
N ASN A 118 -13.90 -4.30 -0.11
CA ASN A 118 -14.74 -5.24 -0.84
C ASN A 118 -15.21 -4.63 -2.16
N THR A 119 -14.55 -5.03 -3.24
CA THR A 119 -14.81 -4.52 -4.60
C THR A 119 -16.20 -4.85 -5.15
N GLU A 120 -16.99 -5.69 -4.47
CA GLU A 120 -18.37 -6.00 -4.87
C GLU A 120 -19.38 -4.97 -4.33
N VAL A 121 -19.00 -4.16 -3.33
CA VAL A 121 -19.91 -3.25 -2.62
C VAL A 121 -19.27 -1.88 -2.50
N GLU A 122 -19.92 -0.85 -3.05
CA GLU A 122 -19.48 0.53 -2.86
C GLU A 122 -19.72 0.99 -1.41
N THR A 123 -18.66 1.41 -0.74
CA THR A 123 -18.66 1.94 0.62
C THR A 123 -18.24 3.42 0.63
N PRO A 124 -18.73 4.22 1.59
CA PRO A 124 -18.40 5.65 1.65
C PRO A 124 -16.94 5.94 2.06
N ASP A 125 -16.20 4.93 2.48
CA ASP A 125 -14.81 5.05 2.92
C ASP A 125 -13.81 4.92 1.75
N GLU A 126 -14.30 4.54 0.56
CA GLU A 126 -13.51 4.48 -0.66
C GLU A 126 -13.22 5.88 -1.20
N TYR A 127 -11.95 6.11 -1.54
CA TYR A 127 -11.50 7.35 -2.17
C TYR A 127 -10.90 7.04 -3.54
N GLU A 128 -11.51 7.61 -4.57
CA GLU A 128 -11.01 7.54 -5.94
C GLU A 128 -10.35 8.86 -6.34
N SER A 129 -9.16 8.76 -6.91
CA SER A 129 -8.44 9.89 -7.50
C SER A 129 -8.10 9.58 -8.94
N ASP A 130 -8.35 10.53 -9.82
CA ASP A 130 -7.83 10.49 -11.17
C ASP A 130 -6.30 10.64 -11.15
N ILE A 131 -5.63 9.94 -12.06
CA ILE A 131 -4.20 10.07 -12.32
C ILE A 131 -4.04 11.11 -13.42
N ASP A 132 -3.51 12.28 -13.08
CA ASP A 132 -3.11 13.27 -14.07
C ASP A 132 -1.83 12.78 -14.77
N SER A 133 -1.87 12.75 -16.10
CA SER A 133 -0.85 12.12 -16.97
C SER A 133 0.18 13.12 -17.50
#